data_AF-A0A523AVA0-F1
#
_entry.id   AF-A0A523AVA0-F1
#
_cell.length_a   1.000
_cell.length_b   1.000
_cell.length_c   1.000
_cell.angle_alpha   90.00
_cell.angle_beta   90.00
_cell.angle_gamma   90.00
#
_symmetry.space_group_name_H-M   'P 1'
#
loop_
_entity.id
_entity.type
_entity.pdbx_description
1 polymer ?
#
loop_
_entity_poly.entity_id
_entity_poly.type
_entity_poly.pdbx_seq_one_letter_code
_entity_poly.pdbx_strand_id
1 'polypeptide(L)'
;MKVFMLYRGPFGEQMVNNLVLRGLGGYTVGTFELTPELLEEEHPGEEIWSRLWEEPSRYVPRSLPQVRCDLLLVLGIHSRLGDLIPPIAERVGARSVLYPIDDRQHAPEGRKSVEEELERRGIHVEFPEPFCALEDSQDPLIREFCRHFGRPRFRVVREGGRIRAVEVLRDTPCGSAHAVAKKMVGLSCEDLRALKERLFQEHHNEENENYCLAEMDPLAPYMQEAGDILVDAFFEACGFPTTRDLILKEKEKGKVEFEALKRKLVEEEKRCETERTIRRILRELGLEA
;
A
#
# COMPACT_ATOMS: atom_id res chain seq x y z
N MET A 1 -18.13 -7.61 7.23
CA MET A 1 -16.99 -8.11 6.45
C MET A 1 -16.12 -8.96 7.37
N LYS A 2 -15.75 -10.17 6.98
CA LYS A 2 -14.76 -11.02 7.67
C LYS A 2 -13.44 -10.96 6.91
N VAL A 3 -12.33 -10.72 7.60
CA VAL A 3 -11.02 -10.54 6.99
C VAL A 3 -10.07 -11.65 7.43
N PHE A 4 -9.41 -12.30 6.49
CA PHE A 4 -8.32 -13.23 6.77
C PHE A 4 -7.04 -12.68 6.13
N MET A 5 -5.93 -12.71 6.85
CA MET A 5 -4.68 -12.09 6.41
C MET A 5 -3.58 -13.13 6.26
N LEU A 6 -3.10 -13.30 5.05
CA LEU A 6 -1.82 -13.96 4.80
C LEU A 6 -0.72 -12.92 4.94
N TYR A 7 0.36 -13.28 5.61
CA TYR A 7 1.50 -12.38 5.76
C TYR A 7 2.83 -13.14 5.73
N ARG A 8 3.94 -12.41 5.67
CA ARG A 8 5.28 -12.97 5.89
C ARG A 8 6.18 -11.98 6.59
N GLY A 9 6.88 -12.47 7.63
CA GLY A 9 7.95 -11.76 8.30
C GLY A 9 7.57 -10.40 8.89
N PRO A 10 8.57 -9.61 9.32
CA PRO A 10 8.34 -8.31 9.95
C PRO A 10 7.57 -7.32 9.07
N PHE A 11 7.77 -7.39 7.75
CA PHE A 11 7.07 -6.57 6.77
C PHE A 11 5.56 -6.74 6.85
N GLY A 12 5.08 -7.98 6.74
CA GLY A 12 3.65 -8.27 6.82
C GLY A 12 3.11 -8.13 8.25
N GLU A 13 3.91 -8.47 9.25
CA GLU A 13 3.54 -8.38 10.67
C GLU A 13 3.19 -6.94 11.09
N GLN A 14 3.99 -5.94 10.68
CA GLN A 14 3.68 -4.54 11.00
C GLN A 14 2.32 -4.12 10.45
N MET A 15 2.01 -4.52 9.20
CA MET A 15 0.71 -4.23 8.59
C MET A 15 -0.42 -4.96 9.31
N VAL A 16 -0.28 -6.26 9.57
CA VAL A 16 -1.28 -7.03 10.34
C VAL A 16 -1.58 -6.35 11.67
N ASN A 17 -0.54 -5.98 12.43
CA ASN A 17 -0.67 -5.33 13.72
C ASN A 17 -1.42 -3.99 13.60
N ASN A 18 -1.03 -3.13 12.67
CA ASN A 18 -1.68 -1.84 12.49
C ASN A 18 -3.15 -1.99 12.06
N LEU A 19 -3.40 -2.83 11.04
CA LEU A 19 -4.74 -3.08 10.50
C LEU A 19 -5.69 -3.60 11.60
N VAL A 20 -5.24 -4.58 12.39
CA VAL A 20 -6.03 -5.16 13.50
C VAL A 20 -6.29 -4.11 14.59
N LEU A 21 -5.25 -3.41 15.05
CA LEU A 21 -5.36 -2.47 16.17
C LEU A 21 -6.20 -1.22 15.83
N ARG A 22 -6.18 -0.77 14.56
CA ARG A 22 -6.72 0.55 14.18
C ARG A 22 -8.05 0.51 13.44
N GLY A 23 -8.55 -0.65 13.03
CA GLY A 23 -9.84 -0.69 12.33
C GLY A 23 -10.41 -2.08 12.05
N LEU A 24 -9.58 -3.11 11.93
CA LEU A 24 -10.03 -4.45 11.52
C LEU A 24 -10.16 -5.47 12.65
N GLY A 25 -9.84 -5.16 13.89
CA GLY A 25 -9.87 -6.14 14.99
C GLY A 25 -11.21 -6.88 15.16
N GLY A 26 -12.35 -6.20 14.95
CA GLY A 26 -13.67 -6.84 14.99
C GLY A 26 -14.04 -7.61 13.70
N TYR A 27 -13.29 -7.42 12.62
CA TYR A 27 -13.48 -8.06 11.32
C TYR A 27 -12.52 -9.23 11.08
N THR A 28 -11.36 -9.25 11.74
CA THR A 28 -10.32 -10.27 11.55
C THR A 28 -10.74 -11.62 12.11
N VAL A 29 -10.79 -12.64 11.24
CA VAL A 29 -11.10 -14.03 11.62
C VAL A 29 -9.86 -14.90 11.79
N GLY A 30 -8.70 -14.42 11.36
CA GLY A 30 -7.42 -15.09 11.55
C GLY A 30 -6.30 -14.41 10.78
N THR A 31 -5.08 -14.82 11.10
CA THR A 31 -3.87 -14.49 10.37
C THR A 31 -3.10 -15.78 10.12
N PHE A 32 -2.28 -15.81 9.07
CA PHE A 32 -1.47 -16.97 8.75
C PHE A 32 -0.18 -16.54 8.05
N GLU A 33 0.95 -16.97 8.59
CA GLU A 33 2.25 -16.72 7.98
C GLU A 33 2.49 -17.74 6.86
N LEU A 34 2.53 -17.27 5.61
CA LEU A 34 2.72 -18.12 4.44
C LEU A 34 4.13 -17.92 3.89
N THR A 35 4.97 -18.95 4.02
CA THR A 35 6.38 -18.89 3.63
C THR A 35 6.78 -20.04 2.70
N PRO A 36 7.84 -19.89 1.89
CA PRO A 36 8.40 -21.00 1.14
C PRO A 36 8.83 -22.17 2.04
N GLU A 37 9.42 -21.86 3.19
CA GLU A 37 9.92 -22.84 4.16
C GLU A 37 8.79 -23.72 4.70
N LEU A 38 7.63 -23.13 4.98
CA LEU A 38 6.43 -23.86 5.41
C LEU A 38 6.00 -24.92 4.37
N LEU A 39 6.03 -24.57 3.08
CA LEU A 39 5.67 -25.53 2.03
C LEU A 39 6.66 -26.68 1.95
N GLU A 40 7.96 -26.37 2.04
CA GLU A 40 9.03 -27.36 2.03
C GLU A 40 8.92 -28.32 3.22
N GLU A 41 8.55 -27.80 4.39
CA GLU A 41 8.30 -28.59 5.61
C GLU A 41 7.07 -29.51 5.49
N GLU A 42 5.97 -29.03 4.89
CA GLU A 42 4.74 -29.82 4.75
C GLU A 42 4.77 -30.83 3.60
N HIS A 43 5.70 -30.64 2.65
CA HIS A 43 5.89 -31.47 1.45
C HIS A 43 7.36 -31.91 1.28
N PRO A 44 7.93 -32.64 2.26
CA PRO A 44 9.34 -33.00 2.23
C PRO A 44 9.66 -33.93 1.06
N GLY A 45 10.68 -33.57 0.28
CA GLY A 45 11.13 -34.36 -0.87
C GLY A 45 10.30 -34.22 -2.14
N GLU A 46 9.31 -33.33 -2.17
CA GLU A 46 8.59 -32.97 -3.41
C GLU A 46 9.33 -31.85 -4.17
N GLU A 47 9.32 -31.89 -5.50
CA GLU A 47 9.77 -30.77 -6.33
C GLU A 47 8.67 -29.69 -6.45
N ILE A 48 8.38 -29.02 -5.33
CA ILE A 48 7.28 -28.04 -5.21
C ILE A 48 7.41 -26.95 -6.28
N TRP A 49 8.59 -26.35 -6.38
CA TRP A 49 8.81 -25.17 -7.21
C TRP A 49 8.66 -25.42 -8.72
N SER A 50 8.83 -26.66 -9.20
CA SER A 50 8.61 -27.00 -10.60
C SER A 50 7.14 -27.29 -10.92
N ARG A 51 6.34 -27.65 -9.91
CA ARG A 51 4.94 -28.10 -10.06
C ARG A 51 3.89 -27.16 -9.50
N LEU A 52 4.30 -26.16 -8.72
CA LEU A 52 3.39 -25.27 -8.00
C LEU A 52 2.40 -24.57 -8.92
N TRP A 53 2.86 -24.11 -10.08
CA TRP A 53 2.01 -23.45 -11.08
C TRP A 53 1.09 -24.43 -11.84
N GLU A 54 1.41 -25.73 -11.88
CA GLU A 54 0.59 -26.76 -12.53
C GLU A 54 -0.53 -27.28 -11.62
N GLU A 55 -0.21 -27.55 -10.35
CA GLU A 55 -1.13 -28.14 -9.37
C GLU A 55 -1.17 -27.35 -8.04
N PRO A 56 -1.45 -26.03 -8.04
CA PRO A 56 -1.33 -25.20 -6.83
C PRO A 56 -2.22 -25.68 -5.67
N SER A 57 -3.40 -26.23 -5.98
CA SER A 57 -4.33 -26.80 -5.00
C SER A 57 -3.73 -27.90 -4.13
N ARG A 58 -2.74 -28.65 -4.64
CA ARG A 58 -2.04 -29.73 -3.92
C ARG A 58 -1.14 -29.19 -2.81
N TYR A 59 -0.60 -27.98 -3.01
CA TYR A 59 0.39 -27.34 -2.16
C TYR A 59 -0.22 -26.27 -1.25
N VAL A 60 -1.55 -26.11 -1.22
CA VAL A 60 -2.17 -25.26 -0.21
C VAL A 60 -1.87 -25.82 1.18
N PRO A 61 -1.30 -25.03 2.11
CA PRO A 61 -0.84 -25.55 3.39
C PRO A 61 -1.91 -26.35 4.14
N ARG A 62 -1.50 -27.49 4.68
CA ARG A 62 -2.29 -28.36 5.55
C ARG A 62 -2.56 -27.71 6.90
N SER A 63 -1.62 -26.89 7.37
CA SER A 63 -1.76 -26.06 8.57
C SER A 63 -2.66 -24.84 8.39
N LEU A 64 -3.13 -24.54 7.16
CA LEU A 64 -3.99 -23.38 6.92
C LEU A 64 -5.26 -23.45 7.81
N PRO A 65 -5.57 -22.40 8.59
CA PRO A 65 -6.70 -22.39 9.49
C PRO A 65 -8.04 -22.64 8.77
N GLN A 66 -8.91 -23.42 9.41
CA GLN A 66 -10.28 -23.65 8.94
C GLN A 66 -11.18 -22.47 9.27
N VAL A 67 -10.99 -21.37 8.55
CA VAL A 67 -11.76 -20.13 8.70
C VAL A 67 -12.58 -19.81 7.44
N ARG A 68 -13.56 -18.91 7.60
CA ARG A 68 -14.33 -18.33 6.50
C ARG A 68 -14.14 -16.82 6.51
N CYS A 69 -13.73 -16.25 5.38
CA CYS A 69 -13.61 -14.79 5.23
C CYS A 69 -14.38 -14.28 4.01
N ASP A 70 -14.65 -12.98 4.00
CA ASP A 70 -15.16 -12.26 2.84
C ASP A 70 -14.01 -11.67 2.01
N LEU A 71 -13.00 -11.10 2.71
CA LEU A 71 -11.83 -10.45 2.13
C LEU A 71 -10.56 -11.19 2.57
N LEU A 72 -9.74 -11.58 1.59
CA LEU A 72 -8.40 -12.11 1.81
C LEU A 72 -7.37 -10.99 1.60
N LEU A 73 -6.59 -10.66 2.62
CA LEU A 73 -5.44 -9.75 2.48
C LEU A 73 -4.17 -10.58 2.29
N VAL A 74 -3.33 -10.18 1.35
CA VAL A 74 -2.06 -10.85 1.06
C VAL A 74 -0.91 -9.85 1.27
N LEU A 75 -0.19 -10.00 2.39
CA LEU A 75 0.71 -8.97 2.92
C LEU A 75 2.16 -9.43 2.91
N GLY A 76 2.87 -9.12 1.81
CA GLY A 76 4.32 -9.32 1.70
C GLY A 76 4.77 -10.77 1.59
N ILE A 77 3.91 -11.68 1.11
CA ILE A 77 4.33 -13.07 0.85
C ILE A 77 5.33 -13.10 -0.32
N HIS A 78 6.15 -14.14 -0.39
CA HIS A 78 7.13 -14.32 -1.45
C HIS A 78 6.46 -14.49 -2.83
N SER A 79 7.01 -13.89 -3.89
CA SER A 79 6.48 -13.90 -5.27
C SER A 79 6.03 -15.27 -5.79
N ARG A 80 6.86 -16.29 -5.58
CA ARG A 80 6.59 -17.70 -5.94
C ARG A 80 5.34 -18.30 -5.32
N LEU A 81 4.82 -17.73 -4.24
CA LEU A 81 3.63 -18.24 -3.55
C LEU A 81 2.33 -17.68 -4.15
N GLY A 82 2.43 -16.79 -5.15
CA GLY A 82 1.29 -16.17 -5.81
C GLY A 82 0.25 -17.16 -6.35
N ASP A 83 0.70 -18.28 -6.93
CA ASP A 83 -0.19 -19.31 -7.49
C ASP A 83 -1.01 -20.05 -6.43
N LEU A 84 -0.65 -19.95 -5.14
CA LEU A 84 -1.46 -20.48 -4.04
C LEU A 84 -2.64 -19.57 -3.68
N ILE A 85 -2.63 -18.31 -4.10
CA ILE A 85 -3.69 -17.36 -3.71
C ILE A 85 -5.07 -17.78 -4.24
N PRO A 86 -5.26 -18.17 -5.52
CA PRO A 86 -6.57 -18.62 -5.98
C PRO A 86 -7.15 -19.83 -5.22
N PRO A 87 -6.41 -20.95 -5.01
CA PRO A 87 -6.96 -22.07 -4.25
C PRO A 87 -7.08 -21.79 -2.75
N ILE A 88 -6.24 -20.94 -2.15
CA ILE A 88 -6.45 -20.48 -0.75
C ILE A 88 -7.74 -19.66 -0.66
N ALA A 89 -7.94 -18.68 -1.54
CA ALA A 89 -9.10 -17.80 -1.56
C ALA A 89 -10.41 -18.61 -1.68
N GLU A 90 -10.46 -19.59 -2.59
CA GLU A 90 -11.59 -20.51 -2.69
C GLU A 90 -11.78 -21.33 -1.40
N ARG A 91 -10.70 -21.91 -0.87
CA ARG A 91 -10.75 -22.75 0.34
C ARG A 91 -11.30 -22.00 1.55
N VAL A 92 -10.95 -20.72 1.72
CA VAL A 92 -11.44 -19.87 2.82
C VAL A 92 -12.77 -19.16 2.47
N GLY A 93 -13.28 -19.32 1.25
CA GLY A 93 -14.54 -18.74 0.80
C GLY A 93 -14.50 -17.22 0.57
N ALA A 94 -13.32 -16.67 0.29
CA ALA A 94 -13.15 -15.25 -0.01
C ALA A 94 -13.93 -14.85 -1.28
N ARG A 95 -14.49 -13.64 -1.26
CA ARG A 95 -15.17 -13.02 -2.41
C ARG A 95 -14.28 -11.99 -3.10
N SER A 96 -13.34 -11.41 -2.35
CA SER A 96 -12.36 -10.47 -2.88
C SER A 96 -10.99 -10.73 -2.26
N VAL A 97 -9.95 -10.47 -3.03
CA VAL A 97 -8.54 -10.52 -2.64
C VAL A 97 -7.95 -9.13 -2.78
N LEU A 98 -7.29 -8.65 -1.74
CA LEU A 98 -6.49 -7.42 -1.81
C LEU A 98 -5.03 -7.82 -1.62
N TYR A 99 -4.26 -7.72 -2.70
CA TYR A 99 -2.88 -8.17 -2.78
C TYR A 99 -1.96 -6.97 -3.10
N PRO A 100 -1.71 -6.10 -2.12
CA PRO A 100 -0.82 -4.95 -2.28
C PRO A 100 0.61 -5.35 -2.59
N ILE A 101 1.27 -4.55 -3.43
CA ILE A 101 2.66 -4.71 -3.79
C ILE A 101 3.42 -3.44 -3.40
N ASP A 102 4.13 -3.50 -2.26
CA ASP A 102 5.08 -2.46 -1.86
C ASP A 102 6.55 -2.89 -2.07
N ASP A 103 6.77 -4.12 -2.52
CA ASP A 103 8.06 -4.65 -2.96
C ASP A 103 7.80 -5.63 -4.12
N ARG A 104 8.50 -5.47 -5.24
CA ARG A 104 8.39 -6.32 -6.43
C ARG A 104 8.69 -7.78 -6.15
N GLN A 105 9.48 -8.10 -5.13
CA GLN A 105 9.71 -9.49 -4.68
C GLN A 105 8.46 -10.12 -4.04
N HIS A 106 7.45 -9.33 -3.70
CA HIS A 106 6.16 -9.80 -3.21
C HIS A 106 5.09 -9.88 -4.32
N ALA A 107 5.38 -9.33 -5.50
CA ALA A 107 4.49 -9.44 -6.64
C ALA A 107 4.43 -10.92 -7.12
N PRO A 108 3.23 -11.46 -7.38
CA PRO A 108 3.11 -12.83 -7.88
C PRO A 108 3.81 -12.96 -9.23
N GLU A 109 4.69 -13.97 -9.39
CA GLU A 109 5.43 -14.21 -10.65
C GLU A 109 4.46 -14.39 -11.83
N GLY A 110 3.38 -15.14 -11.59
CA GLY A 110 2.28 -15.37 -12.52
C GLY A 110 1.11 -14.41 -12.36
N ARG A 111 1.32 -13.11 -12.12
CA ARG A 111 0.24 -12.14 -11.81
C ARG A 111 -1.02 -12.26 -12.69
N LYS A 112 -0.85 -12.31 -14.02
CA LYS A 112 -1.97 -12.47 -14.96
C LYS A 112 -2.70 -13.80 -14.77
N SER A 113 -1.95 -14.89 -14.63
CA SER A 113 -2.51 -16.22 -14.38
C SER A 113 -3.29 -16.27 -13.07
N VAL A 114 -2.76 -15.63 -12.01
CA VAL A 114 -3.43 -15.51 -10.70
C VAL A 114 -4.73 -14.71 -10.83
N GLU A 115 -4.70 -13.58 -11.53
CA GLU A 115 -5.88 -12.73 -11.78
C GLU A 115 -6.96 -13.49 -12.56
N GLU A 116 -6.59 -14.13 -13.67
CA GLU A 116 -7.52 -14.91 -14.49
C GLU A 116 -8.11 -16.12 -13.74
N GLU A 117 -7.33 -16.78 -12.89
CA GLU A 117 -7.81 -17.91 -12.08
C GLU A 117 -8.77 -17.46 -10.97
N LEU A 118 -8.51 -16.32 -10.31
CA LEU A 118 -9.44 -15.71 -9.36
C LEU A 118 -10.73 -15.29 -10.06
N GLU A 119 -10.64 -14.67 -11.23
CA GLU A 119 -11.81 -14.28 -12.04
C GLU A 119 -12.66 -15.49 -12.43
N ARG A 120 -12.03 -16.59 -12.89
CA ARG A 120 -12.73 -17.86 -13.20
C ARG A 120 -13.49 -18.42 -12.00
N ARG A 121 -13.01 -18.16 -10.78
CA ARG A 121 -13.65 -18.55 -9.51
C ARG A 121 -14.69 -17.54 -9.02
N GLY A 122 -14.88 -16.43 -9.73
CA GLY A 122 -15.77 -15.34 -9.34
C GLY A 122 -15.27 -14.54 -8.14
N ILE A 123 -13.95 -14.50 -7.93
CA ILE A 123 -13.29 -13.78 -6.82
C ILE A 123 -12.62 -12.54 -7.39
N HIS A 124 -13.01 -11.35 -6.92
CA HIS A 124 -12.41 -10.09 -7.35
C HIS A 124 -10.99 -9.93 -6.79
N VAL A 125 -10.08 -9.28 -7.51
CA VAL A 125 -8.72 -9.01 -7.01
C VAL A 125 -8.25 -7.60 -7.37
N GLU A 126 -7.55 -6.96 -6.43
CA GLU A 126 -6.81 -5.71 -6.68
C GLU A 126 -5.38 -5.79 -6.18
N PHE A 127 -4.49 -5.18 -6.96
CA PHE A 127 -3.05 -5.12 -6.70
C PHE A 127 -2.59 -3.66 -6.59
N PRO A 128 -2.92 -2.94 -5.50
CA PRO A 128 -2.47 -1.56 -5.33
C PRO A 128 -0.94 -1.49 -5.20
N GLU A 129 -0.36 -0.49 -5.84
CA GLU A 129 1.09 -0.31 -6.02
C GLU A 129 1.49 1.17 -5.89
N PRO A 130 2.00 1.62 -4.74
CA PRO A 130 2.10 0.92 -3.44
C PRO A 130 0.71 0.74 -2.76
N PHE A 131 0.65 0.04 -1.63
CA PHE A 131 -0.61 -0.22 -0.91
C PHE A 131 -1.33 1.08 -0.53
N CYS A 132 -0.58 2.09 -0.09
CA CYS A 132 -1.14 3.39 0.25
C CYS A 132 -1.60 4.23 -0.95
N ALA A 133 -1.41 3.78 -2.19
CA ALA A 133 -2.05 4.40 -3.36
C ALA A 133 -3.55 4.07 -3.45
N LEU A 134 -4.01 3.03 -2.75
CA LEU A 134 -5.42 2.63 -2.72
C LEU A 134 -6.27 3.71 -2.03
N GLU A 135 -7.13 4.38 -2.78
CA GLU A 135 -8.01 5.44 -2.26
C GLU A 135 -9.49 5.03 -2.20
N ASP A 136 -9.96 4.28 -3.19
CA ASP A 136 -11.33 3.76 -3.30
C ASP A 136 -11.32 2.51 -4.20
N SER A 137 -12.44 1.77 -4.22
CA SER A 137 -12.63 0.61 -5.08
C SER A 137 -14.08 0.47 -5.53
N GLN A 138 -14.29 -0.18 -6.68
CA GLN A 138 -15.63 -0.58 -7.14
C GLN A 138 -16.13 -1.83 -6.41
N ASP A 139 -15.23 -2.65 -5.88
CA ASP A 139 -15.58 -3.80 -5.05
C ASP A 139 -16.02 -3.31 -3.66
N PRO A 140 -17.19 -3.74 -3.16
CA PRO A 140 -17.73 -3.23 -1.90
C PRO A 140 -16.92 -3.65 -0.66
N LEU A 141 -16.18 -4.77 -0.72
CA LEU A 141 -15.36 -5.23 0.40
C LEU A 141 -14.06 -4.43 0.48
N ILE A 142 -13.42 -4.20 -0.66
CA ILE A 142 -12.22 -3.34 -0.73
C ILE A 142 -12.60 -1.88 -0.45
N ARG A 143 -13.76 -1.40 -0.92
CA ARG A 143 -14.28 -0.07 -0.55
C ARG A 143 -14.47 0.08 0.95
N GLU A 144 -15.00 -0.94 1.63
CA GLU A 144 -15.13 -0.92 3.09
C GLU A 144 -13.75 -0.87 3.77
N PHE A 145 -12.75 -1.60 3.27
CA PHE A 145 -11.36 -1.47 3.70
C PHE A 145 -10.83 -0.03 3.53
N CYS A 146 -11.11 0.60 2.39
CA CYS A 146 -10.71 1.97 2.06
C CYS A 146 -11.30 3.04 2.99
N ARG A 147 -12.29 2.71 3.83
CA ARG A 147 -12.80 3.62 4.87
C ARG A 147 -11.84 3.77 6.04
N HIS A 148 -10.99 2.76 6.28
CA HIS A 148 -10.09 2.70 7.42
C HIS A 148 -8.62 2.88 7.01
N PHE A 149 -8.23 2.32 5.86
CA PHE A 149 -6.84 2.27 5.42
C PHE A 149 -6.68 2.59 3.93
N GLY A 150 -5.46 2.94 3.51
CA GLY A 150 -5.13 3.25 2.12
C GLY A 150 -4.36 4.55 2.03
N ARG A 151 -4.71 5.40 1.05
CA ARG A 151 -4.17 6.77 0.94
C ARG A 151 -4.55 7.55 2.20
N PRO A 152 -3.61 8.01 3.05
CA PRO A 152 -3.97 8.56 4.34
C PRO A 152 -4.84 9.82 4.19
N ARG A 153 -5.62 10.13 5.23
CA ARG A 153 -6.39 11.37 5.33
C ARG A 153 -6.21 11.95 6.73
N PHE A 154 -5.91 13.24 6.79
CA PHE A 154 -5.68 13.95 8.04
C PHE A 154 -6.70 15.06 8.24
N ARG A 155 -6.91 15.43 9.50
CA ARG A 155 -7.44 16.73 9.90
C ARG A 155 -6.35 17.45 10.68
N VAL A 156 -5.91 18.60 10.18
CA VAL A 156 -4.82 19.37 10.81
C VAL A 156 -5.37 20.69 11.33
N VAL A 157 -5.20 20.92 12.63
CA VAL A 157 -5.52 22.22 13.26
C VAL A 157 -4.23 23.03 13.33
N ARG A 158 -4.28 24.25 12.79
CA ARG A 158 -3.14 25.19 12.80
C ARG A 158 -3.50 26.43 13.60
N GLU A 159 -2.55 26.93 14.38
CA GLU A 159 -2.69 28.14 15.19
C GLU A 159 -1.37 28.91 15.19
N GLY A 160 -1.40 30.20 14.88
CA GLY A 160 -0.20 31.05 14.86
C GLY A 160 0.92 30.54 13.95
N GLY A 161 0.57 29.98 12.78
CA GLY A 161 1.55 29.43 11.83
C GLY A 161 2.15 28.07 12.22
N ARG A 162 1.68 27.44 13.30
CA ARG A 162 2.15 26.13 13.78
C ARG A 162 1.07 25.07 13.80
N ILE A 163 1.48 23.81 13.75
CA ILE A 163 0.60 22.65 13.86
C ILE A 163 0.19 22.48 15.33
N ARG A 164 -1.08 22.70 15.65
CA ARG A 164 -1.61 22.55 17.01
C ARG A 164 -2.03 21.12 17.31
N ALA A 165 -2.66 20.46 16.34
CA ALA A 165 -3.12 19.07 16.45
C ALA A 165 -3.20 18.42 15.06
N VAL A 166 -3.01 17.10 15.02
CA VAL A 166 -3.18 16.25 13.84
C VAL A 166 -4.03 15.06 14.24
N GLU A 167 -5.13 14.85 13.52
CA GLU A 167 -6.00 13.67 13.64
C GLU A 167 -5.91 12.86 12.34
N VAL A 168 -5.73 11.55 12.47
CA VAL A 168 -5.72 10.62 11.33
C VAL A 168 -7.13 10.11 11.12
N LEU A 169 -7.76 10.52 10.01
CA LEU A 169 -9.12 10.11 9.63
C LEU A 169 -9.12 8.78 8.86
N ARG A 170 -8.04 8.52 8.12
CA ARG A 170 -7.73 7.27 7.43
C ARG A 170 -6.23 7.04 7.48
N ASP A 171 -5.81 5.85 7.87
CA ASP A 171 -4.40 5.55 8.10
C ASP A 171 -3.72 4.93 6.85
N THR A 172 -2.39 4.96 6.81
CA THR A 172 -1.66 4.09 5.90
C THR A 172 -1.76 2.64 6.40
N PRO A 173 -1.76 1.63 5.51
CA PRO A 173 -1.85 0.23 5.94
C PRO A 173 -0.72 -0.18 6.89
N CYS A 174 0.51 0.32 6.67
CA CYS A 174 1.66 0.10 7.53
C CYS A 174 1.65 0.92 8.83
N GLY A 175 0.75 1.90 9.00
CA GLY A 175 0.62 2.73 10.20
C GLY A 175 1.56 3.92 10.29
N SER A 176 2.33 4.20 9.23
CA SER A 176 3.24 5.36 9.16
C SER A 176 2.52 6.69 9.31
N ALA A 177 1.27 6.85 8.84
CA ALA A 177 0.54 8.11 8.98
C ALA A 177 0.22 8.46 10.43
N HIS A 178 -0.18 7.49 11.26
CA HIS A 178 -0.31 7.69 12.72
C HIS A 178 1.02 8.06 13.39
N ALA A 179 2.11 7.37 13.04
CA ALA A 179 3.42 7.66 13.61
C ALA A 179 3.88 9.10 13.27
N VAL A 180 3.80 9.47 12.00
CA VAL A 180 4.14 10.82 11.52
C VAL A 180 3.27 11.87 12.18
N ALA A 181 1.95 11.67 12.26
CA ALA A 181 1.01 12.65 12.82
C ALA A 181 1.43 13.13 14.23
N LYS A 182 1.95 12.23 15.07
CA LYS A 182 2.45 12.56 16.42
C LYS A 182 3.66 13.49 16.38
N LYS A 183 4.56 13.30 15.41
CA LYS A 183 5.83 14.04 15.28
C LYS A 183 5.64 15.43 14.67
N MET A 184 4.55 15.64 13.95
CA MET A 184 4.27 16.92 13.29
C MET A 184 3.70 17.99 14.23
N VAL A 185 3.16 17.62 15.40
CA VAL A 185 2.60 18.57 16.36
C VAL A 185 3.67 19.53 16.88
N GLY A 186 3.37 20.83 16.86
CA GLY A 186 4.25 21.91 17.32
C GLY A 186 5.17 22.49 16.25
N LEU A 187 5.29 21.85 15.08
CA LEU A 187 6.16 22.34 13.99
C LEU A 187 5.57 23.58 13.30
N SER A 188 6.46 24.41 12.76
CA SER A 188 6.09 25.57 11.92
C SER A 188 5.61 25.12 10.55
N CYS A 189 4.63 25.85 10.00
CA CYS A 189 4.14 25.70 8.65
C CYS A 189 4.57 26.85 7.71
N GLU A 190 5.44 27.76 8.18
CA GLU A 190 5.89 28.91 7.38
C GLU A 190 6.85 28.49 6.26
N ASP A 191 7.72 27.52 6.54
CA ASP A 191 8.61 26.91 5.55
C ASP A 191 8.05 25.56 5.11
N LEU A 192 7.33 25.58 3.98
CA LEU A 192 6.72 24.37 3.41
C LEU A 192 7.76 23.33 2.97
N ARG A 193 8.97 23.77 2.60
CA ARG A 193 10.03 22.85 2.20
C ARG A 193 10.55 22.10 3.42
N ALA A 194 10.87 22.81 4.50
CA ALA A 194 11.30 22.18 5.76
C ALA A 194 10.21 21.25 6.32
N LEU A 195 8.94 21.66 6.21
CA LEU A 195 7.81 20.81 6.62
C LEU A 195 7.73 19.52 5.79
N LYS A 196 7.89 19.62 4.46
CA LYS A 196 7.93 18.47 3.56
C LYS A 196 9.10 17.53 3.86
N GLU A 197 10.30 18.08 4.01
CA GLU A 197 11.50 17.31 4.36
C GLU A 197 11.29 16.55 5.69
N ARG A 198 10.65 17.18 6.69
CA ARG A 198 10.33 16.53 7.96
C ARG A 198 9.29 15.42 7.83
N LEU A 199 8.23 15.60 7.04
CA LEU A 199 7.25 14.55 6.77
C LEU A 199 7.91 13.32 6.16
N PHE A 200 8.80 13.54 5.18
CA PHE A 200 9.58 12.46 4.58
C PHE A 200 10.46 11.76 5.60
N GLN A 201 11.26 12.50 6.38
CA GLN A 201 12.12 11.93 7.41
C GLN A 201 11.33 11.03 8.35
N GLU A 202 10.19 11.50 8.88
CA GLU A 202 9.39 10.71 9.82
C GLU A 202 8.67 9.53 9.16
N HIS A 203 8.36 9.58 7.86
CA HIS A 203 7.72 8.50 7.12
C HIS A 203 8.57 7.22 7.07
N HIS A 204 9.90 7.36 6.98
CA HIS A 204 10.85 6.24 6.95
C HIS A 204 11.77 6.19 8.17
N ASN A 205 11.41 6.88 9.25
CA ASN A 205 12.20 6.88 10.48
C ASN A 205 11.99 5.55 11.24
N GLU A 206 13.00 4.69 11.24
CA GLU A 206 12.97 3.37 11.91
C GLU A 206 12.84 3.45 13.44
N GLU A 207 13.06 4.63 14.04
CA GLU A 207 12.80 4.84 15.47
C GLU A 207 11.31 5.03 15.80
N ASN A 208 10.46 5.15 14.77
CA ASN A 208 9.03 5.24 14.96
C ASN A 208 8.42 3.86 15.23
N GLU A 209 7.34 3.87 16.00
CA GLU A 209 6.49 2.70 16.27
C GLU A 209 6.03 1.96 15.01
N ASN A 210 5.84 2.68 13.91
CA ASN A 210 5.54 2.19 12.58
C ASN A 210 6.20 3.15 11.57
N TYR A 211 6.80 2.60 10.52
CA TYR A 211 7.39 3.36 9.42
C TYR A 211 7.16 2.62 8.09
N CYS A 212 7.45 3.26 6.96
CA CYS A 212 7.28 2.62 5.67
C CYS A 212 8.39 1.60 5.41
N LEU A 213 7.99 0.38 5.02
CA LEU A 213 8.89 -0.75 4.72
C LEU A 213 8.96 -1.08 3.23
N ALA A 214 8.35 -0.24 2.38
CA ALA A 214 8.32 -0.44 0.93
C ALA A 214 9.74 -0.43 0.33
N GLU A 215 9.92 -1.03 -0.85
CA GLU A 215 11.22 -1.08 -1.49
C GLU A 215 11.71 0.33 -1.90
N MET A 216 13.02 0.54 -1.81
CA MET A 216 13.69 1.80 -2.19
C MET A 216 14.43 1.70 -3.53
N ASP A 217 14.26 0.61 -4.29
CA ASP A 217 14.97 0.39 -5.54
C ASP A 217 14.70 1.55 -6.51
N PRO A 218 15.72 2.19 -7.11
CA PRO A 218 15.52 3.27 -8.07
C PRO A 218 14.61 2.93 -9.26
N LEU A 219 14.49 1.65 -9.63
CA LEU A 219 13.62 1.15 -10.71
C LEU A 219 12.16 0.99 -10.26
N ALA A 220 11.92 0.85 -8.95
CA ALA A 220 10.58 0.80 -8.36
C ALA A 220 10.59 1.49 -6.98
N PRO A 221 10.62 2.83 -6.94
CA PRO A 221 10.79 3.59 -5.71
C PRO A 221 9.47 3.68 -4.92
N TYR A 222 8.91 2.54 -4.51
CA TYR A 222 7.61 2.44 -3.84
C TYR A 222 7.61 3.20 -2.50
N MET A 223 8.72 3.19 -1.75
CA MET A 223 8.82 3.97 -0.52
C MET A 223 8.72 5.47 -0.77
N GLN A 224 9.36 5.98 -1.81
CA GLN A 224 9.32 7.40 -2.13
C GLN A 224 7.94 7.80 -2.67
N GLU A 225 7.30 6.97 -3.49
CA GLU A 225 5.91 7.17 -3.92
C GLU A 225 4.93 7.18 -2.71
N ALA A 226 5.12 6.27 -1.76
CA ALA A 226 4.35 6.25 -0.52
C ALA A 226 4.57 7.52 0.33
N GLY A 227 5.81 8.02 0.37
CA GLY A 227 6.15 9.27 1.03
C GLY A 227 5.47 10.49 0.37
N ASP A 228 5.47 10.55 -0.96
CA ASP A 228 4.75 11.58 -1.71
C ASP A 228 3.25 11.57 -1.41
N ILE A 229 2.65 10.39 -1.40
CA ILE A 229 1.24 10.20 -1.05
C ILE A 229 0.93 10.72 0.36
N LEU A 230 1.79 10.41 1.34
CA LEU A 230 1.62 10.90 2.71
C LEU A 230 1.76 12.42 2.79
N VAL A 231 2.76 12.99 2.10
CA VAL A 231 2.97 14.45 2.06
C VAL A 231 1.78 15.16 1.44
N ASP A 232 1.32 14.70 0.27
CA ASP A 232 0.19 15.31 -0.42
C ASP A 232 -1.08 15.23 0.43
N ALA A 233 -1.32 14.10 1.11
CA ALA A 233 -2.44 13.96 2.04
C ALA A 233 -2.36 14.95 3.21
N PHE A 234 -1.16 15.18 3.75
CA PHE A 234 -0.95 16.12 4.84
C PHE A 234 -1.09 17.58 4.38
N PHE A 235 -0.57 17.90 3.20
CA PHE A 235 -0.62 19.22 2.59
C PHE A 235 -2.06 19.58 2.22
N GLU A 236 -2.81 18.64 1.66
CA GLU A 236 -4.25 18.76 1.41
C GLU A 236 -5.00 19.14 2.70
N ALA A 237 -4.74 18.44 3.81
CA ALA A 237 -5.36 18.72 5.11
C ALA A 237 -4.98 20.11 5.68
N CYS A 238 -3.84 20.65 5.25
CA CYS A 238 -3.40 22.01 5.58
C CYS A 238 -3.83 23.07 4.55
N GLY A 239 -4.48 22.68 3.44
CA GLY A 239 -4.77 23.60 2.32
C GLY A 239 -3.50 24.16 1.66
N PHE A 240 -2.40 23.39 1.66
CA PHE A 240 -1.18 23.71 0.92
C PHE A 240 -1.20 23.05 -0.46
N PRO A 241 -0.46 23.60 -1.46
CA PRO A 241 -0.42 23.02 -2.80
C PRO A 241 0.17 21.61 -2.78
N THR A 242 -0.60 20.65 -3.29
CA THR A 242 -0.18 19.25 -3.52
C THR A 242 0.53 19.10 -4.85
N THR A 243 1.16 17.94 -5.09
CA THR A 243 1.75 17.60 -6.39
C THR A 243 0.74 17.73 -7.53
N ARG A 244 -0.51 17.31 -7.29
CA ARG A 244 -1.61 17.44 -8.26
C ARG A 244 -1.91 18.90 -8.61
N ASP A 245 -1.96 19.79 -7.61
CA ASP A 245 -2.22 21.22 -7.83
C ASP A 245 -1.11 21.87 -8.66
N LEU A 246 0.14 21.48 -8.42
CA LEU A 246 1.29 21.98 -9.16
C LEU A 246 1.25 21.54 -10.63
N ILE A 247 0.94 20.27 -10.89
CA ILE A 247 0.78 19.74 -12.24
C ILE A 247 -0.33 20.49 -12.99
N LEU A 248 -1.48 20.72 -12.33
CA LEU A 248 -2.59 21.48 -12.92
C LEU A 248 -2.21 22.94 -13.20
N LYS A 249 -1.44 23.57 -12.31
CA LYS A 249 -0.93 24.94 -12.52
C LYS A 249 0.04 25.03 -13.70
N GLU A 250 0.86 24.01 -13.94
CA GLU A 250 1.72 23.97 -15.13
C GLU A 250 0.90 23.72 -16.40
N LYS A 251 -0.18 22.92 -16.34
CA LYS A 251 -1.13 22.75 -17.45
C LYS A 251 -1.78 24.06 -17.89
N GLU A 252 -2.11 24.93 -16.96
CA GLU A 252 -2.68 26.25 -17.28
C GLU A 252 -1.71 27.13 -18.08
N LYS A 253 -0.39 26.88 -17.99
CA LYS A 253 0.65 27.63 -18.71
C LYS A 253 0.93 27.08 -20.11
N GLY A 254 0.38 25.92 -20.49
CA GLY A 254 0.59 25.33 -21.81
C GLY A 254 0.57 23.80 -21.81
N LYS A 255 1.19 23.18 -22.83
CA LYS A 255 1.30 21.71 -22.90
C LYS A 255 2.10 21.17 -21.73
N VAL A 256 1.57 20.12 -21.12
CA VAL A 256 2.22 19.38 -20.04
C VAL A 256 3.00 18.23 -20.65
N GLU A 257 4.31 18.39 -20.78
CA GLU A 257 5.21 17.31 -21.15
C GLU A 257 5.79 16.69 -19.88
N PHE A 258 5.79 15.35 -19.78
CA PHE A 258 6.30 14.63 -18.60
C PHE A 258 7.74 15.04 -18.24
N GLU A 259 8.62 15.17 -19.24
CA GLU A 259 10.02 15.55 -19.03
C GLU A 259 10.17 16.98 -18.46
N ALA A 260 9.26 17.89 -18.80
CA ALA A 260 9.26 19.24 -18.24
C ALA A 260 8.80 19.25 -16.77
N LEU A 261 7.78 18.44 -16.44
CA LEU A 261 7.34 18.26 -15.05
C LEU A 261 8.40 17.59 -14.19
N LYS A 262 9.04 16.53 -14.71
CA LYS A 262 10.12 15.84 -14.03
C LYS A 262 11.27 16.80 -13.71
N ARG A 263 11.76 17.53 -14.71
CA ARG A 263 12.84 18.52 -14.50
C ARG A 263 12.47 19.54 -13.43
N LYS A 264 11.24 20.03 -13.45
CA LYS A 264 10.82 21.08 -12.53
C LYS A 264 10.58 20.57 -11.10
N LEU A 265 9.74 19.56 -10.93
CA LEU A 265 9.29 19.07 -9.63
C LEU A 265 10.37 18.21 -8.95
N VAL A 266 11.03 17.34 -9.73
CA VAL A 266 12.01 16.38 -9.21
C VAL A 266 13.42 17.00 -9.16
N GLU A 267 13.88 17.63 -10.25
CA GLU A 267 15.29 18.03 -10.40
C GLU A 267 15.57 19.46 -9.89
N GLU A 268 14.75 20.45 -10.25
CA GLU A 268 14.96 21.87 -9.95
C GLU A 268 14.45 22.27 -8.57
N GLU A 269 13.20 21.90 -8.24
CA GLU A 269 12.62 22.21 -6.93
C GLU A 269 13.09 21.23 -5.83
N LYS A 270 13.79 20.15 -6.20
CA LYS A 270 14.28 19.08 -5.30
C LYS A 270 13.21 18.57 -4.35
N ARG A 271 11.96 18.48 -4.81
CA ARG A 271 10.82 18.24 -3.90
C ARG A 271 10.64 16.77 -3.55
N CYS A 272 11.65 15.93 -3.76
CA CYS A 272 11.66 14.51 -3.42
C CYS A 272 10.60 13.65 -4.14
N GLU A 273 9.80 14.21 -5.06
CA GLU A 273 8.79 13.43 -5.77
C GLU A 273 9.42 12.41 -6.72
N THR A 274 8.77 11.25 -6.81
CA THR A 274 9.16 10.24 -7.78
C THR A 274 8.52 10.48 -9.14
N GLU A 275 9.18 9.96 -10.19
CA GLU A 275 8.58 9.85 -11.51
C GLU A 275 7.26 9.08 -11.50
N ARG A 276 7.14 8.07 -10.62
CA ARG A 276 5.91 7.26 -10.49
C ARG A 276 4.74 8.10 -10.01
N THR A 277 4.94 8.95 -9.00
CA THR A 277 3.93 9.89 -8.50
C THR A 277 3.40 10.78 -9.62
N ILE A 278 4.29 11.37 -10.43
CA ILE A 278 3.90 12.23 -11.55
C ILE A 278 3.09 11.45 -12.58
N ARG A 279 3.56 10.25 -12.98
CA ARG A 279 2.84 9.40 -13.96
C ARG A 279 1.46 8.99 -13.45
N ARG A 280 1.35 8.58 -12.19
CA ARG A 280 0.08 8.20 -11.56
C ARG A 280 -0.91 9.36 -11.59
N ILE A 281 -0.50 10.56 -11.19
CA ILE A 281 -1.38 11.75 -11.21
C ILE A 281 -1.77 12.12 -12.65
N LEU A 282 -0.86 12.04 -13.63
CA LEU A 282 -1.19 12.31 -15.02
C LEU A 282 -2.26 11.33 -15.55
N ARG A 283 -2.15 10.05 -15.20
CA ARG A 283 -3.16 9.03 -15.52
C ARG A 283 -4.52 9.35 -14.90
N GLU A 284 -4.54 9.67 -13.61
CA GLU A 284 -5.76 10.05 -12.88
C GLU A 284 -6.44 11.29 -13.48
N LEU A 285 -5.66 12.20 -14.07
CA LEU A 285 -6.15 13.41 -14.73
C LEU A 285 -6.52 13.20 -16.21
N GLY A 286 -6.28 12.01 -16.78
CA GLY A 286 -6.47 11.74 -18.21
C GLY A 286 -5.53 12.56 -19.11
N LEU A 287 -4.30 12.81 -18.64
CA LEU A 287 -3.29 13.63 -19.32
C LEU A 287 -2.11 12.81 -19.86
N GLU A 288 -2.23 11.48 -19.90
CA GLU A 288 -1.24 10.65 -20.58
C GLU A 288 -1.22 10.97 -22.09
N ALA A 289 -0.03 11.20 -22.63
CA ALA A 289 0.26 11.26 -24.06
C ALA A 289 0.75 9.89 -24.54
#